data_AF-A0A1Y1YRB1-F1
#
_entry.id   AF-A0A1Y1YRB1-F1
#
_cell.length_a   1.000
_cell.length_b   1.000
_cell.length_c   1.000
_cell.angle_alpha   90.00
_cell.angle_beta   90.00
_cell.angle_gamma   90.00
#
_symmetry.space_group_name_H-M   'P 1'
#
loop_
_entity.id
_entity.type
_entity.pdbx_description
1 polymer ?
#
loop_
_entity_poly.entity_id
_entity_poly.type
_entity_poly.pdbx_seq_one_letter_code
_entity_poly.pdbx_strand_id
1 'polypeptide(L)'
;LTSRQRAKVDDEFQVELLELPTETKKKNLTAEELALKRSETARRRKNQSERRAEQDKMDTINKLLKKQASRRTKKDDDEQDQKDQERIVPTKICYLQNKDGVTISFPVDANPIEGQKFTGYPPALPKCSIPGCDNVKKYRHPKLQKDICSLEHYRLLEA
;
A
#
# COMPACT_ATOMS: atom_id res chain seq x y z
N LEU A 1 -20.49 -13.68 47.10
CA LEU A 1 -21.04 -12.32 46.85
C LEU A 1 -19.99 -11.29 47.26
N THR A 2 -19.74 -10.29 46.42
CA THR A 2 -18.83 -9.18 46.74
C THR A 2 -19.41 -8.30 47.84
N SER A 3 -18.59 -7.54 48.56
CA SER A 3 -19.03 -6.62 49.62
C SER A 3 -20.19 -5.73 49.17
N ARG A 4 -20.14 -5.24 47.92
CA ARG A 4 -21.18 -4.41 47.30
C ARG A 4 -22.50 -5.14 47.04
N GLN A 5 -22.45 -6.45 46.82
CA GLN A 5 -23.64 -7.28 46.63
C GLN A 5 -24.30 -7.66 47.96
N ARG A 6 -23.52 -7.76 49.06
CA ARG A 6 -24.07 -8.00 50.41
C ARG A 6 -24.84 -6.78 50.95
N ALA A 7 -24.33 -5.57 50.72
CA ALA A 7 -24.97 -4.32 51.15
C ALA A 7 -26.34 -4.03 50.52
N LYS A 8 -26.74 -4.76 49.46
CA LYS A 8 -28.07 -4.64 48.85
C LYS A 8 -29.09 -5.64 49.40
N VAL A 9 -28.63 -6.68 50.10
CA VAL A 9 -29.45 -7.83 50.49
C VAL A 9 -29.83 -7.74 51.97
N ASP A 10 -28.93 -7.23 52.83
CA ASP A 10 -29.20 -7.07 54.26
C ASP A 10 -29.46 -5.59 54.59
N ASP A 11 -30.72 -5.23 54.81
CA ASP A 11 -31.15 -3.91 55.34
C ASP A 11 -30.92 -3.81 56.88
N GLU A 12 -30.41 -4.88 57.50
CA GLU A 12 -30.09 -4.96 58.94
C GLU A 12 -28.68 -4.46 59.31
N PHE A 13 -27.80 -4.25 58.33
CA PHE A 13 -26.53 -3.53 58.58
C PHE A 13 -26.75 -2.02 58.44
N GLN A 14 -27.54 -1.44 59.35
CA GLN A 14 -27.46 -0.02 59.65
C GLN A 14 -26.10 0.26 60.29
N VAL A 15 -25.05 0.33 59.47
CA VAL A 15 -23.83 1.01 59.87
C VAL A 15 -24.27 2.42 60.23
N GLU A 16 -24.12 2.79 61.49
CA GLU A 16 -24.32 4.17 61.96
C GLU A 16 -23.40 5.07 61.13
N LEU A 17 -23.95 5.63 60.05
CA LEU A 17 -23.24 6.49 59.13
C LEU A 17 -23.05 7.83 59.84
N LEU A 18 -21.91 7.98 60.49
CA LEU A 18 -21.51 9.25 61.06
C LEU A 18 -21.37 10.27 59.91
N GLU A 19 -22.24 11.28 59.90
CA GLU A 19 -22.11 12.37 58.94
C GLU A 19 -20.77 13.08 59.16
N LEU A 20 -19.90 13.01 58.15
CA LEU A 20 -18.66 13.76 58.13
C LEU A 20 -19.01 15.26 58.15
N PRO A 21 -18.32 16.09 58.97
CA PRO A 21 -18.56 17.52 58.98
C PRO A 21 -18.37 18.10 57.58
N THR A 22 -19.47 18.57 56.97
CA THR A 22 -19.49 19.22 55.65
C THR A 22 -18.91 20.64 55.70
N GLU A 23 -18.74 21.18 56.90
CA GLU A 23 -18.20 22.50 57.20
C GLU A 23 -16.67 22.52 57.01
N THR A 24 -16.23 22.43 55.77
CA THR A 24 -14.87 22.84 55.41
C THR A 24 -14.71 24.30 55.79
N LYS A 25 -13.89 24.57 56.83
CA LYS A 25 -13.49 25.92 57.23
C LYS A 25 -12.84 26.62 56.03
N LYS A 26 -13.64 27.31 55.22
CA LYS A 26 -13.16 28.15 54.13
C LYS A 26 -12.39 29.27 54.80
N LYS A 27 -11.06 29.21 54.69
CA LYS A 27 -10.20 30.34 55.07
C LYS A 27 -10.73 31.57 54.35
N ASN A 28 -11.12 32.60 55.09
CA ASN A 28 -11.51 33.89 54.54
C ASN A 28 -10.28 34.51 53.89
N LEU A 29 -10.04 34.19 52.63
CA LEU A 29 -8.97 34.78 51.82
C LEU A 29 -9.33 36.23 51.53
N THR A 30 -8.33 37.09 51.45
CA THR A 30 -8.54 38.49 51.04
C THR A 30 -9.06 38.53 49.60
N ALA A 31 -9.78 39.60 49.23
CA ALA A 31 -10.34 39.73 47.88
C ALA A 31 -9.26 39.63 46.79
N GLU A 32 -8.03 40.07 47.10
CA GLU A 32 -6.86 40.01 46.22
C GLU A 32 -6.32 38.59 46.06
N GLU A 33 -6.16 37.83 47.15
CA GLU A 33 -5.75 36.41 47.10
C GLU A 33 -6.76 35.55 46.31
N LEU A 34 -8.05 35.86 46.46
CA LEU A 34 -9.11 35.15 45.74
C LEU A 34 -9.07 35.48 44.24
N ALA A 35 -8.78 36.72 43.86
CA ALA A 35 -8.56 37.12 42.48
C ALA A 35 -7.33 36.43 41.87
N LEU A 36 -6.21 36.38 42.61
CA LEU A 36 -4.99 35.69 42.19
C LEU A 36 -5.26 34.19 41.96
N LYS A 37 -5.95 33.52 42.88
CA LYS A 37 -6.31 32.09 42.73
C LYS A 37 -7.23 31.83 41.53
N ARG A 38 -8.18 32.73 41.25
CA ARG A 38 -9.03 32.65 40.04
C ARG A 38 -8.20 32.84 38.77
N SER A 39 -7.26 33.78 38.76
CA SER A 39 -6.38 34.02 37.62
C SER A 39 -5.46 32.82 37.34
N GLU A 40 -4.93 32.19 38.39
CA GLU A 40 -4.04 31.04 38.28
C GLU A 40 -4.81 29.81 37.77
N THR A 41 -5.99 29.54 38.31
CA THR A 41 -6.85 28.43 37.86
C THR A 41 -7.31 28.62 36.41
N ALA A 42 -7.65 29.86 36.02
CA ALA A 42 -7.97 30.18 34.62
C ALA A 42 -6.77 29.91 33.70
N ARG A 43 -5.57 30.34 34.09
CA ARG A 43 -4.33 30.06 33.34
C ARG A 43 -4.07 28.56 33.21
N ARG A 44 -4.19 27.81 34.31
CA ARG A 44 -4.00 26.35 34.32
C ARG A 44 -5.02 25.64 33.43
N ARG A 45 -6.29 26.06 33.44
CA ARG A 45 -7.35 25.52 32.58
C ARG A 45 -7.07 25.78 31.11
N LYS A 46 -6.60 27.00 30.77
CA LYS A 46 -6.20 27.36 29.39
C LYS A 46 -5.07 26.47 28.89
N ASN A 47 -3.97 26.36 29.63
CA ASN A 47 -2.84 25.52 29.24
C ASN A 47 -3.22 24.03 29.10
N GLN A 48 -4.12 23.53 29.98
CA GLN A 48 -4.61 22.16 29.87
C GLN A 48 -5.47 21.93 28.62
N SER A 49 -6.30 22.91 28.24
CA SER A 49 -7.11 22.82 27.03
C SER A 49 -6.26 22.85 25.76
N GLU A 50 -5.23 23.70 25.72
CA GLU A 50 -4.28 23.78 24.61
C GLU A 50 -3.50 22.47 24.45
N ARG A 51 -2.96 21.93 25.55
CA ARG A 51 -2.24 20.64 25.53
C ARG A 51 -3.12 19.48 25.06
N ARG A 52 -4.38 19.43 25.47
CA ARG A 52 -5.33 18.41 24.98
C ARG A 52 -5.60 18.58 23.50
N ALA A 53 -5.86 19.80 23.03
CA ALA A 53 -6.11 20.06 21.62
C ALA A 53 -4.90 19.73 20.73
N GLU A 54 -3.67 20.00 21.19
CA GLU A 54 -2.44 19.60 20.50
C GLU A 54 -2.28 18.08 20.48
N GLN A 55 -2.52 17.42 21.60
CA GLN A 55 -2.45 15.96 21.67
C GLN A 55 -3.49 15.30 20.76
N ASP A 56 -4.73 15.78 20.75
CA ASP A 56 -5.79 15.27 19.87
C ASP A 56 -5.43 15.47 18.38
N LYS A 57 -4.79 16.61 18.03
CA LYS A 57 -4.27 16.84 16.68
C LYS A 57 -3.17 15.85 16.33
N MET A 58 -2.20 15.65 17.22
CA MET A 58 -1.10 14.70 16.99
C MET A 58 -1.60 13.26 16.91
N ASP A 59 -2.56 12.88 17.74
CA ASP A 59 -3.19 11.55 17.70
C ASP A 59 -4.00 11.35 16.42
N THR A 60 -4.68 12.39 15.93
CA THR A 60 -5.36 12.36 14.63
C THR A 60 -4.37 12.24 13.48
N ILE A 61 -3.29 13.02 13.48
CA ILE A 61 -2.21 12.94 12.50
C ILE A 61 -1.62 11.53 12.50
N ASN A 62 -1.29 10.99 13.67
CA ASN A 62 -0.75 9.63 13.81
C ASN A 62 -1.76 8.58 13.32
N LYS A 63 -3.05 8.76 13.55
CA LYS A 63 -4.10 7.86 13.06
C LYS A 63 -4.25 7.89 11.53
N LEU A 64 -3.99 9.03 10.89
CA LEU A 64 -4.04 9.18 9.43
C LEU A 64 -2.74 8.71 8.76
N LEU A 65 -1.58 9.04 9.34
CA LEU A 65 -0.27 8.70 8.78
C LEU A 65 0.12 7.25 9.07
N LYS A 66 -0.09 6.77 10.30
CA LYS A 66 0.14 5.36 10.62
C LYS A 66 -1.13 4.60 10.28
N LYS A 67 -1.06 3.78 9.23
CA LYS A 67 -2.12 2.81 8.90
C LYS A 67 -2.41 2.02 10.17
N GLN A 68 -3.61 2.16 10.74
CA GLN A 68 -3.95 1.36 11.92
C GLN A 68 -3.77 -0.11 11.54
N ALA A 69 -2.83 -0.79 12.20
CA ALA A 69 -2.62 -2.21 12.01
C ALA A 69 -4.00 -2.87 12.07
N SER A 70 -4.40 -3.55 10.99
CA SER A 70 -5.60 -4.37 11.03
C SER A 70 -5.46 -5.27 12.27
N ARG A 71 -6.54 -5.54 13.01
CA ARG A 71 -6.51 -6.43 14.19
C ARG A 71 -6.22 -7.89 13.77
N ARG A 72 -5.10 -8.13 13.11
CA ARG A 72 -4.48 -9.43 12.89
C ARG A 72 -3.39 -9.55 13.93
N THR A 73 -3.52 -10.60 14.72
CA THR A 73 -2.69 -11.09 15.82
C THR A 73 -1.25 -10.58 15.83
N LYS A 74 -0.89 -9.87 16.91
CA LYS A 74 0.45 -9.38 17.30
C LYS A 74 1.50 -10.50 17.40
N LYS A 75 1.96 -11.06 16.28
CA LYS A 75 3.13 -11.94 16.33
C LYS A 75 4.22 -11.67 15.30
N ASP A 76 4.01 -10.78 14.32
CA ASP A 76 4.99 -10.54 13.24
C ASP A 76 5.20 -9.05 12.87
N ASP A 77 4.81 -8.09 13.73
CA ASP A 77 4.85 -6.65 13.33
C ASP A 77 6.26 -6.01 13.29
N ASP A 78 7.25 -6.50 14.04
CA ASP A 78 8.59 -5.85 14.08
C ASP A 78 9.48 -6.17 12.86
N GLU A 79 9.13 -7.17 12.04
CA GLU A 79 9.86 -7.50 10.80
C GLU A 79 9.15 -7.01 9.51
N GLN A 80 7.92 -6.50 9.61
CA GLN A 80 7.12 -6.10 8.44
C GLN A 80 7.35 -4.64 8.00
N ASP A 81 7.73 -3.74 8.90
CA ASP A 81 7.93 -2.32 8.58
C ASP A 81 9.12 -2.07 7.63
N GLN A 82 10.07 -3.02 7.52
CA GLN A 82 11.15 -2.98 6.53
C GLN A 82 10.83 -3.75 5.24
N LYS A 83 9.85 -4.66 5.25
CA LYS A 83 9.44 -5.47 4.10
C LYS A 83 8.32 -4.86 3.27
N ASP A 84 7.57 -3.88 3.77
CA ASP A 84 6.52 -3.24 2.97
C ASP A 84 7.05 -2.22 1.93
N GLN A 85 8.37 -1.97 1.90
CA GLN A 85 9.06 -1.41 0.72
C GLN A 85 9.48 -2.48 -0.30
N GLU A 86 9.20 -3.76 -0.06
CA GLU A 86 9.23 -4.77 -1.11
C GLU A 86 8.10 -4.43 -2.08
N ARG A 87 8.54 -3.86 -3.21
CA ARG A 87 7.80 -3.64 -4.46
C ARG A 87 6.52 -4.48 -4.46
N ILE A 88 5.37 -3.83 -4.28
CA ILE A 88 4.05 -4.48 -4.38
C ILE A 88 3.98 -5.09 -5.79
N VAL A 89 4.32 -6.38 -5.89
CA VAL A 89 4.25 -7.10 -7.15
C VAL A 89 2.76 -7.25 -7.44
N PRO A 90 2.27 -6.66 -8.55
CA PRO A 90 0.84 -6.68 -8.85
C PRO A 90 0.41 -8.14 -9.02
N THR A 91 -0.43 -8.65 -8.11
CA THR A 91 -0.93 -10.04 -8.16
C THR A 91 -1.99 -10.23 -9.24
N LYS A 92 -2.50 -9.13 -9.81
CA LYS A 92 -3.52 -9.07 -10.84
C LYS A 92 -3.07 -8.10 -11.92
N ILE A 93 -3.62 -8.24 -13.12
CA ILE A 93 -3.43 -7.25 -14.19
C ILE A 93 -4.09 -5.94 -13.76
N CYS A 94 -3.33 -4.85 -13.76
CA CYS A 94 -3.82 -3.53 -13.36
C CYS A 94 -3.73 -2.56 -14.55
N TYR A 95 -4.81 -1.82 -14.78
CA TYR A 95 -4.88 -0.75 -15.76
C TYR A 95 -5.00 0.59 -15.04
N LEU A 96 -4.16 1.55 -15.42
CA LEU A 96 -4.15 2.91 -14.88
C LEU A 96 -4.13 3.92 -16.02
N GLN A 97 -5.04 4.89 -15.98
CA GLN A 97 -5.07 6.01 -16.93
C GLN A 97 -5.01 7.32 -16.16
N ASN A 98 -3.94 8.08 -16.40
CA ASN A 98 -3.68 9.39 -15.83
C ASN A 98 -3.54 10.43 -16.94
N LYS A 99 -3.41 11.70 -16.57
CA LYS A 99 -3.10 12.79 -17.53
C LYS A 99 -1.77 12.55 -18.26
N ASP A 100 -0.83 11.90 -17.59
CA ASP A 100 0.51 11.61 -18.12
C ASP A 100 0.55 10.40 -19.06
N GLY A 101 -0.53 9.61 -19.12
CA GLY A 101 -0.63 8.46 -20.03
C GLY A 101 -1.36 7.25 -19.44
N VAL A 102 -1.24 6.14 -20.15
CA VAL A 102 -1.87 4.86 -19.82
C VAL A 102 -0.79 3.83 -19.51
N THR A 103 -0.89 3.20 -18.35
CA THR A 103 0.04 2.16 -17.89
C THR A 103 -0.72 0.88 -17.59
N ILE A 104 -0.23 -0.25 -18.09
CA ILE A 104 -0.72 -1.60 -17.78
C ILE A 104 0.39 -2.36 -17.08
N SER A 105 0.12 -2.91 -15.91
CA SER A 105 1.05 -3.78 -15.19
C SER A 105 0.53 -5.21 -15.12
N PHE A 106 1.45 -6.16 -15.33
CA PHE A 106 1.18 -7.59 -15.31
C PHE A 106 1.85 -8.23 -14.09
N PRO A 107 1.27 -9.31 -13.51
CA PRO A 107 1.99 -10.16 -12.59
C PRO A 107 3.18 -10.82 -13.32
N VAL A 108 4.22 -11.17 -12.56
CA VAL A 108 5.48 -11.74 -13.08
C VAL A 108 5.25 -12.93 -14.02
N ASP A 109 4.25 -13.77 -13.70
CA ASP A 109 4.00 -15.01 -14.46
C ASP A 109 3.00 -14.86 -15.61
N ALA A 110 2.39 -13.68 -15.82
CA ALA A 110 1.31 -13.50 -16.80
C ALA A 110 1.51 -12.31 -17.74
N ASN A 111 2.76 -11.90 -18.01
CA ASN A 111 3.04 -10.91 -19.04
C ASN A 111 3.01 -11.55 -20.44
N PRO A 112 1.99 -11.29 -21.27
CA PRO A 112 1.85 -11.97 -22.56
C PRO A 112 2.84 -11.47 -23.63
N ILE A 113 3.56 -10.37 -23.36
CA ILE A 113 4.46 -9.70 -24.31
C ILE A 113 5.91 -10.13 -24.08
N GLU A 114 6.21 -10.66 -22.89
CA GLU A 114 7.59 -10.98 -22.49
C GLU A 114 8.11 -12.17 -23.30
N GLY A 115 9.10 -11.89 -24.15
CA GLY A 115 9.72 -12.91 -25.02
C GLY A 115 9.08 -13.07 -26.40
N GLN A 116 8.03 -12.30 -26.75
CA GLN A 116 7.48 -12.34 -28.10
C GLN A 116 8.45 -11.66 -29.09
N LYS A 117 9.27 -12.47 -29.76
CA LYS A 117 10.13 -12.00 -30.84
C LYS A 117 9.26 -11.71 -32.05
N PHE A 118 9.09 -10.43 -32.37
CA PHE A 118 8.51 -10.04 -33.64
C PHE A 118 9.46 -10.50 -34.76
N THR A 119 9.13 -11.63 -35.38
CA THR A 119 9.71 -11.98 -36.68
C THR A 119 9.09 -11.02 -37.68
N GLY A 120 9.91 -10.16 -38.30
CA GLY A 120 9.42 -9.18 -39.26
C GLY A 120 8.65 -9.87 -40.38
N TYR A 121 7.48 -9.32 -40.73
CA TYR A 121 6.72 -9.71 -41.91
C TYR A 121 6.97 -8.69 -43.04
N PRO A 122 7.22 -9.13 -44.29
CA PRO A 122 7.31 -10.53 -44.73
C PRO A 122 8.65 -11.20 -44.35
N PRO A 123 8.70 -12.54 -44.25
CA PRO A 123 9.95 -13.26 -44.00
C PRO A 123 10.98 -12.95 -45.08
N ALA A 124 12.26 -12.94 -44.70
CA ALA A 124 13.35 -12.71 -45.63
C ALA A 124 13.29 -13.72 -46.79
N LEU A 125 13.29 -13.21 -48.02
CA LEU A 125 13.21 -14.07 -49.20
C LEU A 125 14.51 -14.87 -49.35
N PRO A 126 14.42 -16.19 -49.63
CA PRO A 126 15.60 -17.03 -49.81
C PRO A 126 16.39 -16.62 -51.06
N LYS A 127 17.70 -16.82 -51.01
CA LYS A 127 18.64 -16.56 -52.10
C LYS A 127 18.75 -17.76 -53.05
N CYS A 128 19.30 -17.52 -54.23
CA CYS A 128 19.60 -18.53 -55.24
C CYS A 128 20.57 -19.59 -54.70
N SER A 129 20.30 -20.87 -54.94
CA SER A 129 21.10 -22.00 -54.45
C SER A 129 22.32 -22.34 -55.32
N ILE A 130 22.72 -21.46 -56.25
CA ILE A 130 23.84 -21.69 -57.18
C ILE A 130 25.09 -21.04 -56.61
N PRO A 131 26.25 -21.74 -56.61
CA PRO A 131 27.49 -21.19 -56.09
C PRO A 131 27.84 -19.89 -56.84
N GLY A 132 27.99 -18.80 -56.10
CA GLY A 132 28.34 -17.48 -56.65
C GLY A 132 27.14 -16.58 -57.00
N CYS A 133 25.90 -16.98 -56.70
CA CYS A 133 24.73 -16.12 -56.91
C CYS A 133 24.07 -15.66 -55.60
N ASP A 134 24.00 -14.34 -55.39
CA ASP A 134 23.36 -13.72 -54.22
C ASP A 134 21.95 -13.17 -54.49
N ASN A 135 21.41 -13.39 -55.69
CA ASN A 135 20.09 -12.89 -56.06
C ASN A 135 18.98 -13.61 -55.30
N VAL A 136 17.92 -12.86 -54.97
CA VAL A 136 16.70 -13.40 -54.38
C VAL A 136 16.03 -14.38 -55.33
N LYS A 137 15.43 -15.46 -54.80
CA LYS A 137 14.75 -16.45 -55.63
C LYS A 137 13.56 -15.86 -56.38
N LYS A 138 13.34 -16.38 -57.58
CA LYS A 138 12.15 -16.16 -58.41
C LYS A 138 11.41 -17.46 -58.73
N TYR A 139 12.15 -18.56 -58.89
CA TYR A 139 11.62 -19.85 -59.29
C TYR A 139 12.14 -20.96 -58.37
N ARG A 140 11.46 -22.11 -58.37
CA ARG A 140 11.90 -23.34 -57.68
C ARG A 140 12.01 -24.47 -58.69
N HIS A 141 13.15 -25.17 -58.72
CA HIS A 141 13.36 -26.28 -59.63
C HIS A 141 12.45 -27.46 -59.25
N PRO A 142 11.65 -28.05 -60.17
CA PRO A 142 10.68 -29.08 -59.82
C PRO A 142 11.35 -30.39 -59.35
N LYS A 143 12.46 -30.79 -59.97
CA LYS A 143 13.15 -32.07 -59.67
C LYS A 143 14.06 -32.00 -58.44
N LEU A 144 14.74 -30.87 -58.26
CA LEU A 144 15.79 -30.69 -57.25
C LEU A 144 15.33 -29.84 -56.06
N GLN A 145 14.13 -29.24 -56.16
CA GLN A 145 13.56 -28.33 -55.16
C GLN A 145 14.47 -27.15 -54.75
N LYS A 146 15.48 -26.83 -55.56
CA LYS A 146 16.42 -25.72 -55.36
C LYS A 146 15.80 -24.38 -55.74
N ASP A 147 16.18 -23.32 -55.00
CA ASP A 147 15.71 -21.96 -55.21
C ASP A 147 16.59 -21.25 -56.24
N ILE A 148 15.98 -20.63 -57.26
CA ILE A 148 16.68 -20.10 -58.43
C ILE A 148 16.22 -18.68 -58.75
N CYS A 149 17.12 -17.82 -59.24
CA CYS A 149 16.81 -16.44 -59.62
C CYS A 149 16.56 -16.22 -61.14
N SER A 150 17.09 -17.05 -62.05
CA SER A 150 17.02 -16.86 -63.51
C SER A 150 16.85 -18.17 -64.29
N LEU A 151 16.48 -18.09 -65.57
CA LEU A 151 16.37 -19.27 -66.45
C LEU A 151 17.73 -19.90 -66.81
N GLU A 152 18.81 -19.11 -66.84
CA GLU A 152 20.17 -19.63 -67.06
C GLU A 152 20.58 -20.58 -65.94
N HIS A 153 20.28 -20.17 -64.71
CA HIS A 153 20.47 -20.95 -63.51
C HIS A 153 19.57 -22.18 -63.43
N TYR A 154 18.39 -22.12 -64.03
CA TYR A 154 17.53 -23.29 -64.19
C TYR A 154 18.18 -24.32 -65.13
N ARG A 155 18.73 -23.89 -66.28
CA ARG A 155 19.40 -24.76 -67.25
C ARG A 155 20.70 -25.37 -66.71
N LEU A 156 21.48 -24.61 -65.91
CA LEU A 156 22.67 -25.13 -65.23
C LEU A 156 22.37 -26.29 -64.26
N LEU A 157 21.11 -26.42 -63.82
CA LEU A 157 20.65 -27.50 -62.95
C LEU A 157 20.00 -28.66 -63.70
N GLU A 158 19.73 -28.49 -65.00
CA GLU A 158 19.22 -29.55 -65.90
C GLU A 158 20.32 -30.21 -66.74
N ALA A 159 21.50 -29.57 -66.85
CA ALA A 159 22.71 -30.12 -67.44
C ALA A 159 23.37 -31.16 -66.52
#